data_AF-A0A8T4LZ98-F1
#
_entry.id   AF-A0A8T4LZ98-F1
#
_cell.length_a   1.000
_cell.length_b   1.000
_cell.length_c   1.000
_cell.angle_alpha   90.00
_cell.angle_beta   90.00
_cell.angle_gamma   90.00
#
_symmetry.space_group_name_H-M   'P 1'
#
loop_
_entity.id
_entity.type
_entity.pdbx_description
1 polymer ?
#
loop_
_entity_poly.entity_id
_entity_poly.type
_entity_poly.pdbx_seq_one_letter_code
_entity_poly.pdbx_strand_id
1 'polypeptide(L)'
;MRRDCDGDEAAVMLLTDVLLNFSLEFLPKHRGGTQDAPLVLNAKISAGEVDDQILDFEFTNEHGSYPLELYRLAEQRKHSSEVKIYNVRKALKEDKDPFTNIGFTHNTLNINEGVLCSSYKSLVTMSDKLQHQMNLVEKIRAADTADTARLVVDKHFIKDIRGNLRKFSTQSFRCVVCNESIRRIPLTGVCPACNGKIIFTVNEGGIKKYLEPAIELVEKYSNSPYLKQNLDLIKVLNF
;
A
#
# COMPACT_ATOMS: atom_id res chain seq x y z
N MET A 1 4.29 13.44 16.22
CA MET A 1 4.38 12.21 15.41
C MET A 1 4.75 12.64 14.01
N ARG A 2 5.75 12.02 13.38
CA ARG A 2 6.07 12.30 11.97
C ARG A 2 5.22 11.40 11.08
N ARG A 3 4.34 11.98 10.27
CA ARG A 3 3.44 11.29 9.34
C ARG A 3 3.15 12.17 8.16
N ASP A 4 3.02 11.52 7.01
CA ASP A 4 2.57 12.16 5.77
C ASP A 4 1.03 12.13 5.68
N CYS A 5 0.37 11.31 6.51
CA CYS A 5 -1.09 11.19 6.61
C CYS A 5 -1.77 10.74 5.29
N ASP A 6 -1.03 10.07 4.39
CA ASP A 6 -1.48 9.57 3.09
C ASP A 6 -1.89 8.08 3.11
N GLY A 7 -2.20 7.55 4.29
CA GLY A 7 -2.52 6.13 4.52
C GLY A 7 -1.66 5.45 5.58
N ASP A 8 -0.87 6.24 6.31
CA ASP A 8 0.00 5.83 7.40
C ASP A 8 -0.71 5.11 8.58
N GLU A 9 -0.14 3.99 9.04
CA GLU A 9 -0.61 3.28 10.24
C GLU A 9 0.16 3.72 11.49
N ALA A 10 -0.54 4.13 12.55
CA ALA A 10 0.06 4.55 13.82
C ALA A 10 -0.26 3.61 14.99
N ALA A 11 0.67 3.52 15.94
CA ALA A 11 0.46 2.82 17.20
C ALA A 11 -0.08 3.79 18.27
N VAL A 12 -1.08 3.34 19.01
CA VAL A 12 -1.65 4.07 20.14
C VAL A 12 -1.59 3.16 21.36
N MET A 13 -1.01 3.66 22.45
CA MET A 13 -0.86 2.95 23.72
C MET A 13 -1.33 3.85 24.85
N LEU A 14 -1.84 3.25 25.93
CA LEU A 14 -2.24 4.00 27.12
C LEU A 14 -0.98 4.45 27.87
N LEU A 15 -0.95 5.72 28.28
CA LEU A 15 0.24 6.32 28.91
C LEU A 15 0.72 5.52 30.13
N THR A 16 -0.19 5.18 31.04
CA THR A 16 0.15 4.43 32.26
C THR A 16 0.68 3.03 31.96
N ASP A 17 0.15 2.38 30.92
CA ASP A 17 0.62 1.06 30.48
C ASP A 17 2.07 1.12 30.00
N VAL A 18 2.39 2.12 29.15
CA VAL A 18 3.76 2.36 28.70
C VAL A 18 4.68 2.62 29.88
N LEU A 19 4.30 3.46 30.84
CA LEU A 19 5.16 3.80 31.98
C LEU A 19 5.42 2.62 32.93
N LEU A 20 4.47 1.70 33.08
CA LEU A 20 4.62 0.55 33.98
C LEU A 20 5.31 -0.64 33.32
N ASN A 21 5.03 -0.89 32.05
CA ASN A 21 5.43 -2.12 31.36
C ASN A 21 6.63 -1.94 30.41
N PHE A 22 7.06 -0.71 30.14
CA PHE A 22 8.23 -0.46 29.29
C PHE A 22 9.54 -0.59 30.06
N SER A 23 10.49 -1.34 29.47
CA SER A 23 11.89 -1.39 29.90
C SER A 23 12.81 -1.54 28.69
N LEU A 24 13.93 -0.82 28.70
CA LEU A 24 14.97 -0.95 27.68
C LEU A 24 15.56 -2.37 27.61
N GLU A 25 15.49 -3.15 28.71
CA GLU A 25 15.98 -4.53 28.76
C GLU A 25 15.18 -5.48 27.86
N PHE A 26 13.94 -5.13 27.52
CA PHE A 26 13.11 -5.91 26.60
C PHE A 26 13.37 -5.58 25.13
N LEU A 27 14.18 -4.56 24.84
CA LEU A 27 14.48 -4.18 23.46
C LEU A 27 15.49 -5.15 22.82
N PRO A 28 15.31 -5.50 21.54
CA PRO A 28 16.24 -6.37 20.83
C PRO A 28 17.61 -5.70 20.68
N LYS A 29 18.69 -6.47 20.91
CA LYS A 29 20.08 -5.98 20.79
C LYS A 29 20.57 -5.76 19.34
N HIS A 30 19.83 -6.27 18.36
CA HIS A 30 20.15 -6.14 16.93
C HIS A 30 19.11 -5.27 16.22
N ARG A 31 19.45 -4.78 15.02
CA ARG A 31 18.71 -3.77 14.25
C ARG A 31 17.18 -3.89 14.43
N GLY A 32 16.59 -2.82 14.95
CA GLY A 32 15.15 -2.64 15.07
C GLY A 32 14.48 -2.73 13.70
N GLY A 33 13.24 -3.25 13.70
CA GLY A 33 12.42 -3.33 12.50
C GLY A 33 11.91 -1.96 12.06
N THR A 34 10.86 -1.94 11.24
CA THR A 34 10.20 -0.71 10.77
C THR A 34 9.57 0.09 11.91
N GLN A 35 9.32 -0.54 13.05
CA GLN A 35 8.72 0.05 14.25
C GLN A 35 9.75 0.10 15.38
N ASP A 36 9.73 1.19 16.14
CA ASP A 36 10.59 1.39 17.29
C ASP A 36 9.73 1.64 18.55
N ALA A 37 10.38 1.57 19.71
CA ALA A 37 9.76 1.80 21.00
C ALA A 37 9.69 3.29 21.37
N PRO A 38 8.77 3.71 22.26
CA PRO A 38 8.63 5.10 22.66
C PRO A 38 9.76 5.52 23.65
N LEU A 39 10.97 5.75 23.12
CA LEU A 39 12.15 6.13 23.92
C LEU A 39 12.02 7.51 24.59
N VAL A 40 11.31 8.44 23.94
CA VAL A 40 11.08 9.81 24.44
C VAL A 40 9.62 10.18 24.18
N LEU A 41 9.01 10.84 25.16
CA LEU A 41 7.64 11.32 25.07
C LEU A 41 7.61 12.85 25.04
N ASN A 42 7.01 13.43 24.01
CA ASN A 42 6.80 14.87 23.91
C ASN A 42 5.44 15.22 24.54
N ALA A 43 5.46 16.02 25.60
CA ALA A 43 4.24 16.43 26.32
C ALA A 43 3.54 17.65 25.69
N LYS A 44 4.27 18.46 24.92
CA LYS A 44 3.75 19.66 24.27
C LYS A 44 4.12 19.66 22.79
N ILE A 45 3.23 20.15 21.95
CA ILE A 45 3.44 20.31 20.52
C ILE A 45 3.87 21.76 20.25
N SER A 46 4.97 21.93 19.53
CA SER A 46 5.44 23.22 19.01
C SER A 46 5.36 23.17 17.49
N ALA A 47 4.56 24.05 16.88
CA ALA A 47 4.33 24.04 15.44
C ALA A 47 5.60 24.36 14.60
N GLY A 48 6.62 24.98 15.20
CA GLY A 48 7.91 25.20 14.52
C GLY A 48 8.85 24.00 14.52
N GLU A 49 8.58 22.98 15.35
CA GLU A 49 9.42 21.79 15.55
C GLU A 49 8.83 20.52 14.92
N VAL A 50 7.66 20.64 14.30
CA VAL A 50 6.98 19.55 13.60
C VAL A 50 7.39 19.50 12.12
N ASP A 51 6.89 18.48 11.43
CA ASP A 51 7.15 18.23 10.01
C ASP A 51 6.67 19.38 9.11
N ASP A 52 7.29 19.55 7.94
CA ASP A 52 7.11 20.73 7.10
C ASP A 52 5.81 20.74 6.30
N GLN A 53 5.15 19.59 6.13
CA GLN A 53 3.86 19.51 5.42
C GLN A 53 2.77 20.37 6.06
N ILE A 54 2.78 20.50 7.39
CA ILE A 54 1.80 21.32 8.11
C ILE A 54 1.93 22.81 7.80
N LEU A 55 3.09 23.25 7.31
CA LEU A 55 3.35 24.66 6.99
C LEU A 55 2.52 25.15 5.81
N ASP A 56 2.11 24.25 4.94
CA ASP A 56 1.33 24.56 3.75
C ASP A 56 -0.18 24.50 4.00
N PHE A 57 -0.60 24.07 5.21
CA PHE A 57 -2.00 24.07 5.62
C PHE A 57 -2.55 25.50 5.69
N GLU A 58 -3.66 25.73 5.00
CA GLU A 58 -4.26 27.05 4.87
C GLU A 58 -5.31 27.35 5.95
N PHE A 59 -5.41 28.64 6.30
CA PHE A 59 -6.47 29.15 7.15
C PHE A 59 -7.61 29.65 6.27
N THR A 60 -8.84 29.39 6.69
CA THR A 60 -10.00 29.99 6.04
C THR A 60 -10.28 31.39 6.60
N ASN A 61 -10.96 32.23 5.81
CA ASN A 61 -11.40 33.52 6.30
C ASN A 61 -12.51 33.37 7.35
N GLU A 62 -12.95 34.49 7.95
CA GLU A 62 -14.02 34.52 8.96
C GLU A 62 -15.34 33.89 8.48
N HIS A 63 -15.53 33.76 7.17
CA HIS A 63 -16.70 33.15 6.53
C HIS A 63 -16.48 31.70 6.11
N GLY A 64 -15.36 31.07 6.48
CA GLY A 64 -15.06 29.68 6.12
C GLY A 64 -14.87 29.47 4.61
N SER A 65 -14.42 30.48 3.88
CA SER A 65 -14.33 30.43 2.41
C SER A 65 -12.93 30.81 1.91
N TYR A 66 -12.58 30.30 0.72
CA TYR A 66 -11.36 30.72 0.05
C TYR A 66 -11.53 32.08 -0.65
N PRO A 67 -10.45 32.86 -0.82
CA PRO A 67 -10.52 34.13 -1.53
C PRO A 67 -10.90 33.94 -3.00
N LEU A 68 -11.65 34.90 -3.55
CA LEU A 68 -12.09 34.87 -4.96
C LEU A 68 -10.91 34.79 -5.94
N GLU A 69 -9.77 35.34 -5.56
CA GLU A 69 -8.54 35.31 -6.34
C GLU A 69 -8.07 33.89 -6.65
N LEU A 70 -8.20 32.95 -5.71
CA LEU A 70 -7.84 31.54 -5.92
C LEU A 70 -8.61 30.97 -7.13
N TYR A 71 -9.93 31.17 -7.16
CA TYR A 71 -10.78 30.64 -8.23
C TYR A 71 -10.44 31.26 -9.60
N ARG A 72 -10.16 32.56 -9.65
CA ARG A 72 -9.78 33.27 -10.90
C ARG A 72 -8.42 32.79 -11.44
N LEU A 73 -7.45 32.58 -10.56
CA LEU A 73 -6.13 32.08 -10.95
C LEU A 73 -6.18 30.60 -11.38
N ALA A 74 -7.04 29.80 -10.74
CA ALA A 74 -7.28 28.42 -11.12
C ALA A 74 -7.90 28.31 -12.53
N GLU A 75 -8.84 29.19 -12.88
CA GLU A 75 -9.42 29.27 -14.24
C GLU A 75 -8.35 29.56 -15.31
N GLN A 76 -7.34 30.36 -14.96
CA GLN A 76 -6.19 30.67 -15.81
C GLN A 76 -5.11 29.58 -15.80
N ARG A 77 -5.29 28.49 -15.03
CA ARG A 77 -4.34 27.38 -14.86
C ARG A 77 -2.95 27.84 -14.40
N LYS A 78 -2.90 28.88 -13.58
CA LYS A 78 -1.64 29.37 -13.03
C LYS A 78 -1.06 28.39 -12.00
N HIS A 79 0.25 28.48 -11.78
CA HIS A 79 0.93 27.65 -10.80
C HIS A 79 0.47 28.02 -9.37
N SER A 80 0.35 27.03 -8.48
CA SER A 80 -0.16 27.23 -7.11
C SER A 80 0.65 28.26 -6.30
N SER A 81 1.95 28.39 -6.59
CA SER A 81 2.83 29.38 -5.95
C SER A 81 2.45 30.83 -6.22
N GLU A 82 1.67 31.11 -7.27
CA GLU A 82 1.19 32.47 -7.56
C GLU A 82 0.02 32.87 -6.66
N VAL A 83 -0.68 31.89 -6.06
CA VAL A 83 -1.83 32.15 -5.20
C VAL A 83 -1.37 32.52 -3.80
N LYS A 84 -1.81 33.67 -3.30
CA LYS A 84 -1.49 34.14 -1.96
C LYS A 84 -2.59 33.78 -0.98
N ILE A 85 -2.50 32.59 -0.38
CA ILE A 85 -3.37 32.18 0.74
C ILE A 85 -2.62 32.34 2.06
N TYR A 86 -3.34 32.65 3.13
CA TYR A 86 -2.79 32.69 4.48
C TYR A 86 -2.67 31.25 5.02
N ASN A 87 -1.47 30.84 5.40
CA ASN A 87 -1.15 29.46 5.81
C ASN A 87 -0.34 29.45 7.11
N VAL A 88 -0.12 28.26 7.66
CA VAL A 88 0.63 28.07 8.93
C VAL A 88 2.03 28.66 8.84
N ARG A 89 2.70 28.53 7.68
CA ARG A 89 4.00 29.16 7.43
C ARG A 89 3.97 30.67 7.64
N LYS A 90 2.94 31.37 7.17
CA LYS A 90 2.79 32.82 7.35
C LYS A 90 2.44 33.16 8.79
N ALA A 91 1.55 32.40 9.43
CA ALA A 91 1.21 32.60 10.84
C ALA A 91 2.44 32.51 11.75
N LEU A 92 3.29 31.49 11.54
CA LEU A 92 4.54 31.33 12.28
C LEU A 92 5.54 32.46 12.03
N LYS A 93 5.64 32.98 10.80
CA LYS A 93 6.51 34.12 10.47
C LYS A 93 6.05 35.43 11.10
N GLU A 94 4.76 35.57 11.35
CA GLU A 94 4.14 36.74 11.98
C GLU A 94 4.04 36.60 13.51
N ASP A 95 4.71 35.60 14.12
CA ASP A 95 4.64 35.27 15.55
C ASP A 95 3.21 35.11 16.08
N LYS A 96 2.28 34.66 15.23
CA LYS A 96 0.90 34.35 15.60
C LYS A 96 0.75 32.89 16.00
N ASP A 97 -0.22 32.62 16.87
CA ASP A 97 -0.53 31.26 17.32
C ASP A 97 -1.22 30.47 16.19
N PRO A 98 -0.55 29.45 15.60
CA PRO A 98 -1.09 28.67 14.50
C PRO A 98 -2.19 27.69 14.94
N PHE A 99 -2.41 27.50 16.24
CA PHE A 99 -3.43 26.58 16.75
C PHE A 99 -4.82 27.24 16.89
N THR A 100 -4.93 28.54 16.58
CA THR A 100 -6.17 29.30 16.73
C THR A 100 -6.79 29.65 15.38
N ASN A 101 -8.12 29.62 15.28
CA ASN A 101 -8.89 30.09 14.12
C ASN A 101 -8.49 29.49 12.74
N ILE A 102 -8.08 28.21 12.68
CA ILE A 102 -7.74 27.53 11.41
C ILE A 102 -8.95 27.48 10.45
N GLY A 103 -10.14 27.21 11.00
CA GLY A 103 -11.39 27.12 10.22
C GLY A 103 -11.40 25.96 9.21
N PHE A 104 -12.50 25.83 8.46
CA PHE A 104 -12.67 24.83 7.40
C PHE A 104 -13.72 25.30 6.39
N THR A 105 -13.77 24.67 5.21
CA THR A 105 -14.64 25.11 4.10
C THR A 105 -15.95 24.35 3.98
N HIS A 106 -15.96 23.05 4.25
CA HIS A 106 -17.12 22.18 4.06
C HIS A 106 -17.52 21.51 5.37
N ASN A 107 -18.78 21.68 5.76
CA ASN A 107 -19.35 20.99 6.93
C ASN A 107 -19.68 19.55 6.60
N THR A 108 -19.55 18.67 7.59
CA THR A 108 -20.04 17.29 7.56
C THR A 108 -20.97 17.06 8.73
N LEU A 109 -22.06 16.30 8.54
CA LEU A 109 -23.00 16.00 9.62
C LEU A 109 -22.38 15.07 10.67
N ASN A 110 -21.68 14.03 10.22
CA ASN A 110 -21.01 13.07 11.08
C ASN A 110 -19.74 12.54 10.41
N ILE A 111 -18.61 12.60 11.11
CA ILE A 111 -17.31 12.10 10.64
C ILE A 111 -17.28 10.57 10.49
N ASN A 112 -18.18 9.85 11.15
CA ASN A 112 -18.29 8.40 11.12
C ASN A 112 -19.32 7.91 10.09
N GLU A 113 -20.00 8.81 9.39
CA GLU A 113 -20.98 8.45 8.38
C GLU A 113 -20.27 7.94 7.12
N GLY A 114 -20.55 6.70 6.72
CA GLY A 114 -19.95 6.07 5.54
C GLY A 114 -19.69 4.58 5.71
N VAL A 115 -18.90 4.02 4.79
CA VAL A 115 -18.51 2.60 4.80
C VAL A 115 -17.36 2.41 5.78
N LEU A 116 -17.64 1.86 6.96
CA LEU A 116 -16.66 1.65 8.03
C LEU A 116 -15.63 0.54 7.72
N CYS A 117 -16.02 -0.43 6.90
CA CYS A 117 -15.15 -1.54 6.53
C CYS A 117 -15.17 -1.73 5.02
N SER A 118 -14.00 -1.63 4.40
CA SER A 118 -13.84 -1.88 2.97
C SER A 118 -14.29 -3.30 2.62
N SER A 119 -15.08 -3.43 1.55
CA SER A 119 -15.51 -4.73 0.99
C SER A 119 -14.33 -5.63 0.62
N TYR A 120 -13.16 -5.05 0.36
CA TYR A 120 -11.92 -5.78 0.08
C TYR A 120 -11.56 -6.80 1.18
N LYS A 121 -11.89 -6.51 2.45
CA LYS A 121 -11.64 -7.41 3.59
C LYS A 121 -12.59 -8.62 3.60
N SER A 122 -13.80 -8.48 3.08
CA SER A 122 -14.81 -9.54 3.05
C SER A 122 -14.59 -10.54 1.91
N LEU A 123 -13.84 -10.15 0.88
CA LEU A 123 -13.55 -11.00 -0.27
C LEU A 123 -12.38 -11.95 0.06
N VAL A 124 -12.64 -13.25 0.03
CA VAL A 124 -11.67 -14.28 0.42
C VAL A 124 -10.69 -14.58 -0.71
N THR A 125 -11.18 -14.80 -1.92
CA THR A 125 -10.32 -15.23 -3.03
C THR A 125 -9.83 -14.06 -3.86
N MET A 126 -8.70 -14.26 -4.54
CA MET A 126 -8.15 -13.25 -5.45
C MET A 126 -9.05 -13.07 -6.68
N SER A 127 -9.62 -14.17 -7.20
CA SER A 127 -10.56 -14.13 -8.32
C SER A 127 -11.80 -13.29 -7.97
N ASP A 128 -12.34 -13.41 -6.75
CA ASP A 128 -13.46 -12.58 -6.31
C ASP A 128 -13.07 -11.09 -6.28
N LYS A 129 -11.87 -10.78 -5.78
CA LYS A 129 -11.35 -9.39 -5.73
C LYS A 129 -11.21 -8.81 -7.14
N LEU A 130 -10.65 -9.57 -8.06
CA LEU A 130 -10.50 -9.16 -9.45
C LEU A 130 -11.87 -8.95 -10.11
N GLN A 131 -12.81 -9.86 -9.92
CA GLN A 131 -14.15 -9.73 -10.48
C GLN A 131 -14.89 -8.50 -9.94
N HIS A 132 -14.79 -8.23 -8.64
CA HIS A 132 -15.40 -7.03 -8.04
C HIS A 132 -14.74 -5.74 -8.54
N GLN A 133 -13.41 -5.73 -8.70
CA GLN A 133 -12.69 -4.61 -9.29
C GLN A 133 -13.18 -4.35 -10.72
N MET A 134 -13.27 -5.38 -11.57
CA MET A 134 -13.72 -5.22 -12.95
C MET A 134 -15.18 -4.80 -13.06
N ASN A 135 -16.06 -5.36 -12.22
CA ASN A 135 -17.47 -4.95 -12.14
C ASN A 135 -17.62 -3.47 -11.75
N LEU A 136 -16.71 -2.95 -10.92
CA LEU A 136 -16.71 -1.53 -10.56
C LEU A 136 -16.25 -0.68 -11.75
N VAL A 137 -15.19 -1.10 -12.44
CA VAL A 137 -14.66 -0.40 -13.63
C VAL A 137 -15.71 -0.33 -14.75
N GLU A 138 -16.48 -1.40 -14.98
CA GLU A 138 -17.58 -1.41 -15.96
C GLU A 138 -18.67 -0.37 -15.66
N LYS A 139 -18.88 -0.01 -14.38
CA LYS A 139 -19.89 0.97 -13.96
C LYS A 139 -19.37 2.41 -14.01
N ILE A 140 -18.05 2.61 -14.00
CA ILE A 140 -17.44 3.93 -13.89
C ILE A 140 -17.10 4.46 -15.30
N ARG A 141 -17.72 5.58 -15.67
CA ARG A 141 -17.45 6.26 -16.96
C ARG A 141 -16.01 6.75 -17.10
N ALA A 142 -15.36 7.10 -16.00
CA ALA A 142 -13.99 7.61 -15.99
C ALA A 142 -12.91 6.54 -16.20
N ALA A 143 -13.27 5.25 -16.16
CA ALA A 143 -12.31 4.15 -16.24
C ALA A 143 -12.53 3.34 -17.51
N ASP A 144 -11.44 3.03 -18.22
CA ASP A 144 -11.46 2.16 -19.39
C ASP A 144 -11.27 0.70 -18.96
N THR A 145 -12.26 -0.15 -19.25
CA THR A 145 -12.27 -1.58 -18.91
C THR A 145 -11.17 -2.34 -19.64
N ALA A 146 -10.92 -2.04 -20.91
CA ALA A 146 -9.94 -2.73 -21.74
C ALA A 146 -8.51 -2.38 -21.31
N ASP A 147 -8.26 -1.10 -21.01
CA ASP A 147 -6.96 -0.66 -20.52
C ASP A 147 -6.67 -1.17 -19.11
N THR A 148 -7.67 -1.14 -18.21
CA THR A 148 -7.52 -1.68 -16.85
C THR A 148 -7.19 -3.17 -16.88
N ALA A 149 -7.92 -3.96 -17.67
CA ALA A 149 -7.65 -5.39 -17.83
C ALA A 149 -6.23 -5.65 -18.37
N ARG A 150 -5.82 -4.89 -19.38
CA ARG A 150 -4.45 -4.95 -19.93
C ARG A 150 -3.40 -4.67 -18.86
N LEU A 151 -3.57 -3.60 -18.07
CA LEU A 151 -2.61 -3.21 -17.04
C LEU A 151 -2.49 -4.27 -15.94
N VAL A 152 -3.61 -4.84 -15.49
CA VAL A 152 -3.62 -5.92 -14.50
C VAL A 152 -2.82 -7.12 -15.00
N VAL A 153 -3.05 -7.55 -16.24
CA VAL A 153 -2.37 -8.73 -16.80
C VAL A 153 -0.89 -8.46 -17.02
N ASP A 154 -0.52 -7.34 -17.65
CA ASP A 154 0.87 -7.05 -18.00
C ASP A 154 1.74 -6.69 -16.79
N LYS A 155 1.23 -5.83 -15.89
CA LYS A 155 2.03 -5.31 -14.76
C LYS A 155 2.04 -6.22 -13.55
N HIS A 156 0.97 -6.97 -13.31
CA HIS A 156 0.85 -7.85 -12.14
C HIS A 156 1.00 -9.32 -12.53
N PHE A 157 0.04 -9.89 -13.26
CA PHE A 157 -0.02 -11.35 -13.45
C PHE A 157 1.16 -11.92 -14.24
N ILE A 158 1.48 -11.36 -15.41
CA ILE A 158 2.60 -11.86 -16.23
C ILE A 158 3.93 -11.70 -15.48
N LYS A 159 4.10 -10.60 -14.76
CA LYS A 159 5.31 -10.34 -13.96
C LYS A 159 5.47 -11.35 -12.84
N ASP A 160 4.39 -11.65 -12.11
CA ASP A 160 4.38 -12.63 -11.02
C ASP A 160 4.60 -14.05 -11.53
N ILE A 161 3.91 -14.46 -12.59
CA ILE A 161 4.04 -15.81 -13.16
C ILE A 161 5.48 -16.04 -13.65
N ARG A 162 6.05 -15.10 -14.42
CA ARG A 162 7.44 -15.21 -14.89
C ARG A 162 8.44 -15.20 -13.74
N GLY A 163 8.21 -14.36 -12.73
CA GLY A 163 9.05 -14.28 -11.54
C GLY A 163 9.06 -15.60 -10.77
N ASN A 164 7.87 -16.18 -10.55
CA ASN A 164 7.72 -17.45 -9.85
C ASN A 164 8.28 -18.62 -10.66
N LEU A 165 8.09 -18.64 -11.98
CA LEU A 165 8.67 -19.65 -12.87
C LEU A 165 10.20 -19.63 -12.84
N ARG A 166 10.81 -18.44 -12.96
CA ARG A 166 12.27 -18.30 -12.86
C ARG A 166 12.80 -18.75 -11.51
N LYS A 167 12.08 -18.45 -10.42
CA LYS A 167 12.44 -18.94 -9.08
C LYS A 167 12.29 -20.45 -8.99
N PHE A 168 11.23 -21.02 -9.53
CA PHE A 168 10.97 -22.46 -9.51
C PHE A 168 12.09 -23.27 -10.18
N SER A 169 12.64 -22.79 -11.30
CA SER A 169 13.74 -23.47 -12.00
C SER A 169 15.09 -23.34 -11.29
N THR A 170 15.26 -22.35 -10.40
CA THR A 170 16.52 -22.04 -9.70
C THR A 170 16.46 -22.22 -8.19
N GLN A 171 15.34 -22.75 -7.68
CA GLN A 171 15.07 -22.82 -6.25
C GLN A 171 16.02 -23.76 -5.49
N SER A 172 16.22 -23.47 -4.22
CA SER A 172 16.70 -24.46 -3.25
C SER A 172 15.53 -25.24 -2.67
N PHE A 173 15.85 -26.35 -2.02
CA PHE A 173 14.93 -27.23 -1.33
C PHE A 173 15.13 -27.09 0.18
N ARG A 174 14.09 -27.36 0.96
CA ARG A 174 14.16 -27.30 2.43
C ARG A 174 13.75 -28.63 3.04
N CYS A 175 14.46 -29.07 4.07
CA CYS A 175 13.99 -30.18 4.89
C CYS A 175 12.90 -29.72 5.86
N VAL A 176 11.82 -30.49 5.98
CA VAL A 176 10.71 -30.19 6.90
C VAL A 176 11.12 -30.27 8.38
N VAL A 177 12.07 -31.14 8.72
CA VAL A 177 12.46 -31.41 10.11
C VAL A 177 13.54 -30.46 10.61
N CYS A 178 14.66 -30.33 9.89
CA CYS A 178 15.81 -29.54 10.34
C CYS A 178 15.92 -28.16 9.69
N ASN A 179 15.02 -27.81 8.75
CA ASN A 179 15.07 -26.56 7.98
C ASN A 179 16.36 -26.33 7.16
N GLU A 180 17.21 -27.33 7.00
CA GLU A 180 18.42 -27.23 6.18
C GLU A 180 18.08 -26.87 4.73
N SER A 181 18.84 -25.92 4.16
CA SER A 181 18.66 -25.43 2.79
C SER A 181 19.57 -26.21 1.84
N ILE A 182 18.96 -27.03 1.00
CA ILE A 182 19.65 -27.97 0.11
C ILE A 182 19.57 -27.42 -1.32
N ARG A 183 20.72 -27.19 -1.96
CA ARG A 183 20.76 -26.67 -3.34
C ARG A 183 20.29 -27.68 -4.40
N ARG A 184 20.54 -28.98 -4.18
CA ARG A 184 20.19 -30.07 -5.12
C ARG A 184 19.69 -31.27 -4.34
N ILE A 185 18.59 -31.89 -4.79
CA ILE A 185 18.05 -33.09 -4.15
C ILE A 185 19.08 -34.24 -4.24
N PRO A 186 19.47 -34.88 -3.12
CA PRO A 186 20.30 -36.07 -3.13
C PRO A 186 19.59 -37.22 -3.86
N LEU A 187 20.35 -38.12 -4.51
CA LEU A 187 19.77 -39.29 -5.19
C LEU A 187 18.99 -40.22 -4.25
N THR A 188 19.28 -40.17 -2.94
CA THR A 188 18.55 -40.91 -1.90
C THR A 188 17.16 -40.32 -1.59
N GLY A 189 16.87 -39.09 -2.03
CA GLY A 189 15.60 -38.40 -1.82
C GLY A 189 15.33 -37.93 -0.38
N VAL A 190 16.27 -38.15 0.55
CA VAL A 190 16.15 -37.77 1.97
C VAL A 190 17.17 -36.72 2.36
N CYS A 191 16.87 -35.95 3.42
CA CYS A 191 17.79 -34.95 3.94
C CYS A 191 19.09 -35.62 4.45
N PRO A 192 20.27 -35.13 4.04
CA PRO A 192 21.54 -35.71 4.46
C PRO A 192 21.86 -35.50 5.95
N ALA A 193 21.23 -34.52 6.61
CA ALA A 193 21.49 -34.20 8.02
C ALA A 193 20.58 -34.96 9.01
N CYS A 194 19.32 -35.24 8.63
CA CYS A 194 18.32 -35.77 9.56
C CYS A 194 17.39 -36.84 8.96
N ASN A 195 17.64 -37.30 7.74
CA ASN A 195 16.79 -38.23 6.97
C ASN A 195 15.33 -37.77 6.78
N GLY A 196 15.02 -36.50 7.06
CA GLY A 196 13.67 -35.94 6.88
C GLY A 196 13.30 -35.71 5.41
N LYS A 197 12.00 -35.55 5.16
CA LYS A 197 11.44 -35.25 3.84
C LYS A 197 11.91 -33.87 3.36
N ILE A 198 12.31 -33.81 2.10
CA ILE A 198 12.69 -32.57 1.39
C ILE A 198 11.46 -32.06 0.62
N ILE A 199 11.21 -30.75 0.68
CA ILE A 199 10.13 -30.08 -0.03
C ILE A 199 10.67 -28.95 -0.91
N PHE A 200 9.92 -28.62 -1.97
CA PHE A 200 10.12 -27.43 -2.77
C PHE A 200 9.89 -26.17 -1.93
N THR A 201 10.65 -25.11 -2.20
CA THR A 201 10.42 -23.80 -1.57
C THR A 201 9.40 -22.99 -2.37
N VAL A 202 9.29 -23.24 -3.67
CA VAL A 202 8.27 -22.70 -4.56
C VAL A 202 7.48 -23.87 -5.14
N ASN A 203 6.18 -23.92 -4.84
CA ASN A 203 5.29 -24.96 -5.36
C ASN A 203 4.70 -24.55 -6.70
N GLU A 204 4.45 -25.55 -7.55
CA GLU A 204 3.84 -25.40 -8.86
C GLU A 204 2.47 -24.67 -8.80
N GLY A 205 1.64 -25.01 -7.82
CA GLY A 205 0.34 -24.36 -7.61
C GLY A 205 0.45 -22.84 -7.39
N GLY A 206 1.57 -22.36 -6.84
CA GLY A 206 1.83 -20.92 -6.69
C GLY A 206 2.10 -20.21 -8.02
N ILE A 207 2.54 -20.94 -9.04
CA ILE A 207 2.75 -20.43 -10.40
C ILE A 207 1.42 -20.45 -11.17
N LYS A 208 0.68 -21.57 -11.09
CA LYS A 208 -0.59 -21.75 -11.83
C LYS A 208 -1.74 -20.86 -11.33
N LYS A 209 -1.69 -20.40 -10.07
CA LYS A 209 -2.74 -19.59 -9.41
C LYS A 209 -3.28 -18.41 -10.25
N TYR A 210 -2.43 -17.74 -11.02
CA TYR A 210 -2.80 -16.54 -11.77
C TYR A 210 -3.04 -16.77 -13.26
N LEU A 211 -2.76 -17.98 -13.78
CA LEU A 211 -2.80 -18.25 -15.20
C LEU A 211 -4.24 -18.24 -15.74
N GLU A 212 -5.14 -18.97 -15.09
CA GLU A 212 -6.55 -19.05 -15.49
C GLU A 212 -7.25 -17.69 -15.41
N PRO A 213 -7.19 -16.93 -14.29
CA PRO A 213 -7.80 -15.60 -14.22
C PRO A 213 -7.22 -14.61 -15.25
N ALA A 214 -5.94 -14.73 -15.58
CA ALA A 214 -5.33 -13.87 -16.59
C ALA A 214 -5.89 -14.14 -18.00
N ILE A 215 -6.08 -15.41 -18.35
CA ILE A 215 -6.65 -15.82 -19.64
C ILE A 215 -8.10 -15.32 -19.75
N GLU A 216 -8.93 -15.60 -18.73
CA GLU A 216 -10.33 -15.15 -18.69
C GLU A 216 -10.45 -13.63 -18.84
N LEU A 217 -9.58 -12.87 -18.17
CA LEU A 217 -9.60 -11.41 -18.24
C LEU A 217 -9.23 -10.89 -19.63
N VAL A 218 -8.22 -11.49 -20.27
CA VAL A 218 -7.83 -11.11 -21.63
C VAL A 218 -8.91 -11.49 -22.63
N GLU A 219 -9.50 -12.68 -22.53
CA GLU A 219 -10.57 -13.12 -23.42
C GLU A 219 -11.80 -12.21 -23.33
N LYS A 220 -12.18 -11.79 -22.11
CA LYS A 220 -13.37 -10.99 -21.88
C LYS A 220 -13.20 -9.50 -22.19
N TYR A 221 -12.04 -8.92 -21.90
CA TYR A 221 -11.86 -7.46 -21.91
C TYR A 221 -10.76 -6.95 -22.85
N SER A 222 -9.79 -7.78 -23.24
CA SER A 222 -8.62 -7.31 -24.00
C SER A 222 -8.45 -8.02 -25.33
N ASN A 223 -8.63 -7.29 -26.42
CA ASN A 223 -8.36 -7.79 -27.77
C ASN A 223 -6.87 -7.74 -28.15
N SER A 224 -5.95 -7.59 -27.19
CA SER A 224 -4.51 -7.54 -27.50
C SER A 224 -3.99 -8.92 -27.93
N PRO A 225 -3.55 -9.10 -29.19
CA PRO A 225 -3.01 -10.38 -29.64
C PRO A 225 -1.72 -10.75 -28.92
N TYR A 226 -0.91 -9.75 -28.55
CA TYR A 226 0.35 -9.93 -27.84
C TYR A 226 0.14 -10.57 -26.46
N LEU A 227 -0.84 -10.10 -25.68
CA LEU A 227 -1.11 -10.66 -24.35
C LEU A 227 -1.63 -12.08 -24.44
N LYS A 228 -2.53 -12.37 -25.40
CA LYS A 228 -3.04 -13.71 -25.64
C LYS A 228 -1.90 -14.68 -25.95
N GLN A 229 -1.05 -14.34 -26.93
CA GLN A 229 0.11 -15.15 -27.30
C GLN A 229 1.08 -15.36 -26.13
N ASN A 230 1.31 -14.33 -25.31
CA ASN A 230 2.21 -14.42 -24.16
C ASN A 230 1.68 -15.38 -23.08
N LEU A 231 0.37 -15.32 -22.80
CA LEU A 231 -0.28 -16.26 -21.89
C LEU A 231 -0.31 -17.68 -22.46
N ASP A 232 -0.55 -17.83 -23.76
CA ASP A 232 -0.52 -19.12 -24.44
C ASP A 232 0.87 -19.77 -24.39
N LEU A 233 1.93 -18.99 -24.61
CA LEU A 233 3.32 -19.47 -24.47
C LEU A 233 3.60 -19.98 -23.06
N ILE A 234 3.08 -19.30 -22.04
CA ILE A 234 3.21 -19.72 -20.65
C ILE A 234 2.40 -21.00 -20.38
N LYS A 235 1.21 -21.12 -21.00
CA LYS A 235 0.35 -22.31 -20.88
C LYS A 235 0.99 -23.55 -21.52
N VAL A 236 1.66 -23.40 -22.66
CA VAL A 236 2.34 -24.49 -23.38
C VAL A 236 3.51 -25.07 -22.57
N LEU A 237 4.09 -24.32 -21.63
CA LEU A 237 5.14 -24.79 -20.72
C LEU A 237 4.66 -25.81 -19.66
N ASN A 238 3.50 -26.46 -19.87
CA ASN A 238 2.92 -27.56 -19.07
C ASN A 238 3.88 -28.13 -18.02
N PHE A 239 3.72 -27.68 -16.77
CA PHE A 239 4.26 -28.33 -15.58
C PHE A 239 3.43 -29.56 -15.26
#